data_AF-K9AFE2-F1
#
_entry.id   AF-K9AFE2-F1
#
_cell.length_a   1.000
_cell.length_b   1.000
_cell.length_c   1.000
_cell.angle_alpha   90.00
_cell.angle_beta   90.00
_cell.angle_gamma   90.00
#
_symmetry.space_group_name_H-M   'P 1'
#
loop_
_entity.id
_entity.type
_entity.pdbx_description
1 polymer ?
#
loop_
_entity_poly.entity_id
_entity_poly.type
_entity_poly.pdbx_seq_one_letter_code
_entity_poly.pdbx_strand_id
1 'polypeptide(L)'
;MIKQLAFIFLAFVVNTTLTVYLTTEGSSLNLLLKSMSVSLMIFFIVYYVKLNIELRKKESEEETQRETITRVTRKAHKKDSDALE
;
A
#
# COMPACT_ATOMS: atom_id res chain seq x y z
N MET A 1 4.22 6.68 1.01
CA MET A 1 3.08 6.06 0.31
C MET A 1 1.89 5.77 1.22
N ILE A 2 2.02 5.03 2.32
CA ILE A 2 0.89 4.77 3.25
C ILE A 2 0.26 6.05 3.85
N LYS A 3 1.09 7.02 4.29
CA LYS A 3 0.59 8.30 4.79
C LYS A 3 -0.20 9.09 3.74
N GLN A 4 0.25 9.05 2.48
CA GLN A 4 -0.44 9.70 1.35
C GLN A 4 -1.79 9.03 1.07
N LEU A 5 -1.85 7.70 1.14
CA LEU A 5 -3.08 6.95 0.96
C LEU A 5 -4.09 7.26 2.08
N ALA A 6 -3.62 7.40 3.32
CA ALA A 6 -4.45 7.81 4.45
C ALA A 6 -5.00 9.25 4.29
N PHE A 7 -4.20 10.19 3.78
CA PHE A 7 -4.67 11.55 3.47
C PHE A 7 -5.73 11.56 2.36
N ILE A 8 -5.56 10.76 1.30
CA ILE A 8 -6.54 10.64 0.22
C ILE A 8 -7.85 10.04 0.75
N PHE A 9 -7.77 9.03 1.60
CA PHE A 9 -8.93 8.43 2.25
C PHE A 9 -9.66 9.42 3.16
N LEU A 10 -8.92 10.20 3.96
CA LEU A 10 -9.51 11.22 4.82
C LEU A 10 -10.19 12.33 3.99
N ALA A 11 -9.55 12.78 2.92
CA ALA A 11 -10.14 13.74 1.99
C ALA A 11 -11.43 13.21 1.35
N PHE A 12 -11.46 11.91 1.01
CA PHE A 12 -12.66 11.25 0.50
C PHE A 12 -13.81 11.26 1.53
N VAL A 13 -13.53 10.86 2.78
CA VAL A 13 -14.53 10.87 3.87
C VAL A 13 -15.09 12.27 4.10
N VAL A 14 -14.23 13.29 4.13
CA VAL A 14 -14.65 14.70 4.28
C VAL A 14 -15.51 15.12 3.08
N ASN A 15 -15.09 14.80 1.85
CA ASN A 15 -15.81 15.14 0.63
C ASN A 15 -17.21 14.51 0.58
N THR A 16 -17.32 13.23 0.94
CA THR A 16 -18.61 12.53 1.05
C THR A 16 -19.48 13.13 2.14
N THR A 17 -18.91 13.45 3.31
CA THR A 17 -19.65 14.09 4.41
C THR A 17 -20.21 15.45 3.99
N LEU A 18 -19.40 16.30 3.36
CA LEU A 18 -19.85 17.60 2.83
C LEU A 18 -20.96 17.42 1.79
N THR A 19 -20.85 16.41 0.92
CA THR A 19 -21.89 16.12 -0.09
C THR A 19 -23.22 15.80 0.57
N VAL A 20 -23.23 14.92 1.57
CA VAL A 20 -24.47 14.47 2.24
C VAL A 20 -25.12 15.59 3.04
N TYR A 21 -24.34 16.38 3.78
CA TYR A 21 -24.89 17.37 4.71
C TYR A 21 -25.13 18.76 4.11
N LEU A 22 -24.38 19.14 3.07
CA LEU A 22 -24.39 20.51 2.55
C LEU A 22 -24.95 20.62 1.13
N THR A 23 -25.27 19.51 0.46
CA THR A 23 -25.73 19.57 -0.93
C THR A 23 -27.07 18.91 -1.17
N THR A 24 -27.92 19.62 -1.89
CA THR A 24 -29.19 19.12 -2.42
C THR A 24 -28.95 18.46 -3.77
N GLU A 25 -29.70 17.41 -4.10
CA GLU A 25 -29.66 16.77 -5.41
C GLU A 25 -29.96 17.77 -6.54
N GLY A 26 -29.13 17.74 -7.59
CA GLY A 26 -29.24 18.65 -8.74
C GLY A 26 -28.51 20.00 -8.60
N SER A 27 -27.93 20.31 -7.43
CA SER A 27 -27.11 21.53 -7.27
C SER A 27 -25.75 21.40 -7.97
N SER A 28 -25.25 22.51 -8.52
CA SER A 28 -23.89 22.61 -9.09
C SER A 28 -22.81 22.18 -8.07
N LEU A 29 -23.04 22.42 -6.78
CA LEU A 29 -22.12 22.02 -5.70
C LEU A 29 -22.08 20.50 -5.52
N ASN A 30 -23.23 19.83 -5.67
CA ASN A 30 -23.33 18.37 -5.63
C ASN A 30 -22.56 17.74 -6.81
N LEU A 31 -22.74 18.28 -8.02
CA LEU A 31 -22.04 17.82 -9.22
C LEU A 31 -20.50 17.99 -9.08
N LEU A 32 -20.06 19.10 -8.50
CA LEU A 32 -18.65 19.36 -8.20
C LEU A 32 -18.10 18.32 -7.20
N LEU A 33 -18.77 18.11 -6.07
CA LEU A 33 -18.30 17.15 -5.07
C LEU A 33 -18.33 15.70 -5.57
N LYS A 34 -19.29 15.37 -6.43
CA LYS A 34 -19.37 14.06 -7.09
C LYS A 34 -18.20 13.84 -8.05
N SER A 35 -17.83 14.85 -8.84
CA SER A 35 -16.64 14.78 -9.70
C SER A 35 -15.33 14.75 -8.89
N MET A 36 -15.26 15.48 -7.77
CA MET A 36 -14.14 15.40 -6.81
C MET A 36 -14.02 14.01 -6.19
N SER A 37 -15.13 13.37 -5.84
CA SER A 37 -15.15 11.99 -5.31
C SER A 37 -14.55 11.00 -6.32
N VAL A 38 -14.93 11.12 -7.60
CA VAL A 38 -14.40 10.27 -8.67
C VAL A 38 -12.90 10.50 -8.87
N SER A 39 -12.46 11.77 -8.87
CA SER A 39 -11.03 12.10 -8.97
C SER A 39 -10.21 11.51 -7.81
N LEU A 40 -10.69 11.68 -6.57
CA LEU A 40 -10.06 11.10 -5.38
C LEU A 40 -10.00 9.57 -5.44
N MET A 41 -11.05 8.93 -5.96
CA MET A 41 -11.09 7.48 -6.14
C MET A 41 -10.05 6.98 -7.16
N ILE A 42 -9.86 7.70 -8.27
CA ILE A 42 -8.81 7.40 -9.25
C ILE A 42 -7.42 7.52 -8.61
N PHE A 43 -7.17 8.62 -7.89
CA PHE A 43 -5.90 8.82 -7.17
C PHE A 43 -5.64 7.72 -6.14
N PHE A 44 -6.68 7.31 -5.41
CA PHE A 44 -6.59 6.23 -4.44
C PHE A 44 -6.16 4.91 -5.09
N ILE A 45 -6.78 4.52 -6.22
CA ILE A 45 -6.44 3.30 -6.95
C ILE A 45 -4.98 3.34 -7.42
N VAL A 46 -4.53 4.46 -8.01
CA VAL A 46 -3.14 4.59 -8.49
C VAL A 46 -2.13 4.43 -7.36
N TYR A 47 -2.35 5.12 -6.24
CA TYR A 47 -1.47 5.02 -5.07
C TYR A 47 -1.52 3.64 -4.42
N TYR A 48 -2.69 2.99 -4.40
CA TYR A 48 -2.87 1.65 -3.87
C TYR A 48 -2.13 0.60 -4.70
N VAL A 49 -2.21 0.67 -6.03
CA VAL A 49 -1.48 -0.24 -6.94
C VAL A 49 0.03 -0.06 -6.76
N LYS A 50 0.52 1.19 -6.73
CA LYS A 50 1.94 1.46 -6.45
C LYS A 50 2.40 0.89 -5.11
N LEU A 51 1.58 1.02 -4.06
CA LEU A 51 1.87 0.46 -2.75
C LEU A 51 1.95 -1.07 -2.77
N ASN A 52 1.02 -1.73 -3.46
CA ASN A 52 1.05 -3.20 -3.59
C ASN A 52 2.29 -3.69 -4.32
N ILE A 53 2.72 -2.98 -5.38
CA ILE A 53 3.95 -3.32 -6.11
C ILE A 53 5.17 -3.19 -5.18
N GLU A 54 5.26 -2.10 -4.41
CA GLU A 54 6.40 -1.90 -3.50
C GLU A 54 6.42 -2.91 -2.34
N LEU A 55 5.26 -3.28 -1.80
CA LEU A 55 5.16 -4.28 -0.75
C LEU A 55 5.62 -5.66 -1.25
N ARG A 56 5.14 -6.09 -2.42
CA ARG A 56 5.56 -7.37 -3.02
C ARG A 56 7.05 -7.40 -3.31
N LYS A 57 7.63 -6.29 -3.74
CA LYS A 57 9.07 -6.18 -3.96
C LYS A 57 9.86 -6.40 -2.65
N LYS A 58 9.42 -5.80 -1.55
CA LYS A 58 10.05 -5.97 -0.23
C LYS A 58 9.91 -7.39 0.30
N GLU A 59 8.75 -8.02 0.14
CA GLU A 59 8.55 -9.43 0.51
C GLU A 59 9.53 -10.35 -0.22
N SER A 60 9.70 -10.18 -1.55
CA SER A 60 10.66 -10.97 -2.33
C SER A 60 12.11 -10.73 -1.93
N GLU A 61 12.48 -9.50 -1.56
CA GLU A 61 13.81 -9.17 -1.05
C GLU A 61 14.08 -9.81 0.33
N GLU A 62 13.07 -9.83 1.20
CA GLU A 62 13.15 -10.46 2.52
C GLU A 62 13.22 -12.00 2.45
N GLU A 63 12.45 -12.64 1.57
CA GLU A 63 12.55 -14.08 1.31
C GLU A 63 13.93 -14.48 0.79
N THR A 64 14.45 -13.71 -0.18
CA THR A 64 15.78 -13.96 -0.74
C THR A 64 16.88 -13.85 0.31
N GLN A 65 16.78 -12.87 1.22
CA GLN A 65 17.71 -12.74 2.35
C GLN A 65 17.59 -13.91 3.33
N ARG A 66 16.36 -14.31 3.70
CA ARG A 66 16.13 -15.45 4.61
C ARG A 66 16.68 -16.76 4.04
N GLU A 67 16.48 -17.01 2.76
CA GLU A 67 17.06 -18.18 2.09
C GLU A 67 18.58 -18.15 2.10
N THR A 68 19.18 -16.98 1.83
CA THR A 68 20.64 -16.81 1.82
C THR A 68 21.23 -17.09 3.20
N ILE A 69 20.65 -16.51 4.26
CA ILE A 69 21.08 -16.74 5.66
C ILE A 69 20.95 -18.23 5.99
N THR A 70 19.81 -18.86 5.68
CA THR A 70 19.58 -20.29 5.97
C THR A 70 20.59 -21.20 5.25
N ARG A 71 20.94 -20.88 4.00
CA ARG A 71 21.96 -21.62 3.22
C ARG A 71 23.34 -21.45 3.83
N VAL A 72 23.72 -20.24 4.26
CA VAL A 72 25.01 -19.98 4.91
C VAL A 72 25.10 -20.73 6.24
N THR A 73 24.07 -20.69 7.08
CA THR A 73 24.03 -21.41 8.35
C THR A 73 24.14 -22.92 8.16
N ARG A 74 23.44 -23.52 7.18
CA ARG A 74 23.59 -24.94 6.85
C ARG A 74 25.01 -25.30 6.40
N LYS A 75 25.64 -24.45 5.57
CA LYS A 75 27.01 -24.69 5.12
C LYS A 75 28.03 -24.61 6.25
N ALA A 76 27.87 -23.68 7.19
CA ALA A 76 28.71 -23.59 8.38
C ALA A 76 28.58 -24.85 9.25
N HIS A 77 27.35 -25.27 9.53
CA HIS A 77 27.09 -26.46 10.34
C HIS A 77 27.64 -27.75 9.70
N LYS A 78 27.56 -27.86 8.36
CA LYS A 78 28.17 -29.00 7.64
C LYS A 78 29.70 -28.98 7.78
N LYS A 79 30.32 -27.82 7.59
CA LYS A 79 31.78 -27.66 7.68
C LYS A 79 32.32 -27.98 9.07
N ASP A 80 31.61 -27.59 10.12
CA ASP A 80 32.02 -27.89 11.50
C ASP A 80 31.85 -29.39 11.84
N SER A 81 30.88 -30.06 11.24
CA SER A 81 30.70 -31.51 11.37
C SER A 81 31.82 -32.28 10.67
N ASP A 82 32.21 -31.86 9.46
CA ASP A 82 33.28 -32.48 8.66
C ASP A 82 34.68 -32.25 9.28
N ALA A 83 34.84 -31.32 10.23
CA ALA A 83 36.11 -31.01 10.90
C ALA A 83 36.33 -31.78 12.22
N LEU A 84 35.33 -32.54 12.66
CA LEU A 84 35.35 -33.34 13.89
C LEU A 84 35.54 -34.85 13.64
N GLU A 85 35.48 -35.29 12.38
CA GLU A 85 35.89 -36.63 11.92
C GLU A 85 37.35 -36.63 11.45
#